data_AF-A0A947VWH0-F1
#
_entry.id   AF-A0A947VWH0-F1
#
_cell.length_a   1.000
_cell.length_b   1.000
_cell.length_c   1.000
_cell.angle_alpha   90.00
_cell.angle_beta   90.00
_cell.angle_gamma   90.00
#
_symmetry.space_group_name_H-M   'P 1'
#
loop_
_entity.id
_entity.type
_entity.pdbx_description
1 polymer ?
#
loop_
_entity_poly.entity_id
_entity_poly.type
_entity_poly.pdbx_seq_one_letter_code
_entity_poly.pdbx_strand_id
1 'polypeptide(L)'
;MLLEKLKEKFSELQGEGKSEDAILIALKEILQHYILNFVYTSKDYSHLTMYGGTALRIGYELPRMSEDVDFQTSKKVDIERFAEDMMKHFKDNYNLEIETKVSVSPEKDTNVVFVKFAILKEFNFTQIKWTKLQIRIDINYFEKTDKFIKDTIPGGKGTDLAYTIRTYPISTLMASKAIAFLKRNARGIGDILTNVKPRDVYDMMWYMNRGTMPDLEYLKEKGISFDTFLDFRDKIKLRANKIDDQVFRNDLSKFFYNINELESWLSNWRPKFMQLLDSYKVYEVGELEKIYGHVDFSTENRTISYRFSTLDHPHQEVIFRVILTDYWFEFSDIKINSGHRVLEIEDKAEKGTAKMSELDYEYIGLFYRKIKDYLDRNKNVVFQDKFETKVIRATADKLDPKKQIYLDKRLLERIDFEELL
;
A
#
# COMPACT_ATOMS: atom_id res chain seq x y z
N MET A 1 33.23 -5.21 3.46
CA MET A 1 32.43 -4.29 2.60
C MET A 1 31.22 -3.73 3.35
N LEU A 2 30.31 -4.55 3.92
CA LEU A 2 29.15 -4.04 4.68
C LEU A 2 29.54 -3.22 5.92
N LEU A 3 30.46 -3.71 6.76
CA LEU A 3 30.89 -2.96 7.96
C LEU A 3 31.47 -1.58 7.63
N GLU A 4 32.26 -1.48 6.57
CA GLU A 4 32.82 -0.19 6.10
C GLU A 4 31.71 0.78 5.67
N LYS A 5 30.70 0.32 4.92
CA LYS A 5 29.54 1.17 4.57
C LYS A 5 28.80 1.70 5.80
N LEU A 6 28.69 0.88 6.85
CA LEU A 6 28.08 1.31 8.11
C LEU A 6 28.96 2.35 8.83
N LYS A 7 30.30 2.19 8.79
CA LYS A 7 31.28 3.15 9.36
C LYS A 7 31.26 4.49 8.62
N GLU A 8 31.19 4.46 7.29
CA GLU A 8 31.04 5.64 6.44
C GLU A 8 29.75 6.38 6.79
N LYS A 9 28.61 5.68 6.83
CA LYS A 9 27.32 6.31 7.17
C LYS A 9 27.30 6.86 8.59
N PHE A 10 27.87 6.13 9.55
CA PHE A 10 28.00 6.60 10.93
C PHE A 10 28.78 7.91 11.00
N SER A 11 29.95 7.96 10.34
CA SER A 11 30.84 9.14 10.35
C SER A 11 30.19 10.35 9.68
N GLU A 12 29.49 10.13 8.55
CA GLU A 12 28.70 11.15 7.86
C GLU A 12 27.66 11.78 8.81
N LEU A 13 26.78 10.96 9.39
CA LEU A 13 25.68 11.45 10.24
C LEU A 13 26.19 12.05 11.56
N GLN A 14 27.30 11.53 12.10
CA GLN A 14 27.96 12.11 13.27
C GLN A 14 28.54 13.50 12.93
N GLY A 15 29.16 13.66 11.77
CA GLY A 15 29.67 14.95 11.27
C GLY A 15 28.55 15.97 11.04
N GLU A 16 27.35 15.52 10.65
CA GLU A 16 26.14 16.35 10.54
C GLU A 16 25.48 16.68 11.89
N GLY A 17 26.01 16.17 13.01
CA GLY A 17 25.46 16.40 14.35
C GLY A 17 24.11 15.73 14.61
N LYS A 18 23.81 14.61 13.93
CA LYS A 18 22.58 13.83 14.19
C LYS A 18 22.64 13.15 15.55
N SER A 19 21.49 13.01 16.21
CA SER A 19 21.40 12.30 17.49
C SER A 19 21.79 10.82 17.35
N GLU A 20 22.42 10.23 18.38
CA GLU A 20 22.85 8.83 18.36
C GLU A 20 21.70 7.85 18.10
N ASP A 21 20.50 8.13 18.62
CA ASP A 21 19.31 7.31 18.37
C ASP A 21 18.93 7.32 16.88
N ALA A 22 18.91 8.50 16.24
CA ALA A 22 18.64 8.62 14.81
C ALA A 22 19.71 7.90 13.97
N ILE A 23 20.99 8.00 14.35
CA ILE A 23 22.08 7.27 13.70
C ILE A 23 21.86 5.77 13.84
N LEU A 24 21.47 5.28 15.02
CA LEU A 24 21.19 3.86 15.24
C LEU A 24 20.06 3.35 14.33
N ILE A 25 18.98 4.13 14.16
CA ILE A 25 17.90 3.78 13.23
C ILE A 25 18.39 3.81 11.78
N ALA A 26 19.21 4.78 11.39
CA ALA A 26 19.79 4.84 10.05
C ALA A 26 20.63 3.59 9.71
N LEU A 27 21.44 3.11 10.66
CA LEU A 27 22.20 1.87 10.52
C LEU A 27 21.27 0.65 10.41
N LYS A 28 20.13 0.65 11.11
CA LYS A 28 19.10 -0.38 10.93
C LYS A 28 18.53 -0.35 9.51
N GLU A 29 18.21 0.82 8.94
CA GLU A 29 17.66 0.92 7.58
C GLU A 29 18.62 0.31 6.54
N ILE A 30 19.93 0.53 6.68
CA ILE A 30 20.92 -0.12 5.82
C ILE A 30 20.86 -1.64 5.98
N LEU A 31 20.94 -2.15 7.21
CA LEU A 31 20.91 -3.60 7.49
C LEU A 31 19.59 -4.27 7.06
N GLN A 32 18.46 -3.57 7.11
CA GLN A 32 17.17 -4.05 6.61
C GLN A 32 17.25 -4.38 5.11
N HIS A 33 17.99 -3.61 4.31
CA HIS A 33 18.17 -3.96 2.89
C HIS A 33 18.89 -5.30 2.68
N TYR A 34 19.83 -5.65 3.56
CA TYR A 34 20.53 -6.94 3.52
C TYR A 34 19.63 -8.10 3.97
N ILE A 35 18.79 -7.86 4.99
CA ILE A 35 17.74 -8.82 5.40
C ILE A 35 16.73 -9.05 4.26
N LEU A 36 16.28 -7.98 3.60
CA LEU A 36 15.33 -8.07 2.50
C LEU A 36 15.95 -8.76 1.27
N ASN A 37 17.24 -8.52 1.00
CA ASN A 37 17.96 -9.25 -0.03
C ASN A 37 17.97 -10.77 0.26
N PHE A 38 18.26 -11.18 1.49
CA PHE A 38 18.15 -12.59 1.90
C PHE A 38 16.76 -13.17 1.63
N VAL A 39 15.70 -12.46 2.04
CA VAL A 39 14.32 -12.93 1.87
C VAL A 39 13.95 -13.06 0.38
N TYR A 40 14.20 -12.02 -0.41
CA TYR A 40 13.70 -11.94 -1.78
C TYR A 40 14.59 -12.62 -2.83
N THR A 41 15.83 -12.95 -2.49
CA THR A 41 16.67 -13.82 -3.34
C THR A 41 16.54 -15.31 -3.00
N SER A 42 15.88 -15.64 -1.88
CA SER A 42 15.62 -17.02 -1.48
C SER A 42 14.42 -17.62 -2.23
N LYS A 43 14.59 -18.86 -2.71
CA LYS A 43 13.49 -19.67 -3.27
C LYS A 43 12.44 -20.03 -2.22
N ASP A 44 12.85 -20.14 -0.96
CA ASP A 44 11.98 -20.57 0.14
C ASP A 44 11.20 -19.40 0.74
N TYR A 45 11.72 -18.17 0.68
CA TYR A 45 11.17 -17.01 1.42
C TYR A 45 10.63 -15.87 0.55
N SER A 46 10.92 -15.84 -0.75
CA SER A 46 10.46 -14.78 -1.67
C SER A 46 8.94 -14.67 -1.82
N HIS A 47 8.18 -15.66 -1.34
CA HIS A 47 6.72 -15.62 -1.29
C HIS A 47 6.16 -14.72 -0.17
N LEU A 48 6.98 -14.31 0.80
CA LEU A 48 6.56 -13.43 1.90
C LEU A 48 6.15 -12.05 1.37
N THR A 49 4.97 -11.60 1.78
CA THR A 49 4.44 -10.28 1.39
C THR A 49 4.82 -9.25 2.45
N MET A 50 5.69 -8.31 2.11
CA MET A 50 6.09 -7.23 3.02
C MET A 50 4.96 -6.23 3.19
N TYR A 51 4.78 -5.73 4.41
CA TYR A 51 3.85 -4.65 4.74
C TYR A 51 4.42 -3.74 5.84
N GLY A 52 3.63 -2.79 6.33
CA GLY A 52 4.05 -1.93 7.45
C GLY A 52 4.95 -0.75 7.06
N GLY A 53 5.60 -0.14 8.06
CA GLY A 53 6.30 1.13 7.90
C GLY A 53 7.55 1.06 7.03
N THR A 54 8.24 -0.09 7.01
CA THR A 54 9.46 -0.28 6.23
C THR A 54 9.15 -0.48 4.74
N ALA A 55 8.00 -1.09 4.41
CA ALA A 55 7.51 -1.14 3.04
C ALA A 55 7.26 0.28 2.50
N LEU A 56 6.64 1.16 3.32
CA LEU A 56 6.45 2.57 2.97
C LEU A 56 7.75 3.33 2.82
N ARG A 57 8.70 3.09 3.73
CA ARG A 57 10.02 3.73 3.71
C ARG A 57 10.79 3.42 2.43
N ILE A 58 10.84 2.15 2.04
CA ILE A 58 11.62 1.69 0.88
C ILE A 58 10.88 1.95 -0.43
N GLY A 59 9.60 1.58 -0.52
CA GLY A 59 8.84 1.60 -1.76
C GLY A 59 8.21 2.92 -2.13
N TYR A 60 7.93 3.75 -1.12
CA TYR A 60 7.06 4.92 -1.29
C TYR A 60 7.64 6.21 -0.70
N GLU A 61 8.87 6.17 -0.20
CA GLU A 61 9.61 7.32 0.33
C GLU A 61 8.91 7.99 1.53
N LEU A 62 8.46 7.16 2.51
CA LEU A 62 8.02 7.68 3.80
C LEU A 62 9.14 8.54 4.43
N PRO A 63 8.88 9.82 4.82
CA PRO A 63 9.93 10.71 5.30
C PRO A 63 10.60 10.24 6.59
N ARG A 64 9.81 9.75 7.55
CA ARG A 64 10.34 9.20 8.80
C ARG A 64 11.01 7.85 8.55
N MET A 65 12.05 7.56 9.33
CA MET A 65 12.73 6.26 9.31
C MET A 65 11.88 5.12 9.89
N SER A 66 12.28 3.87 9.66
CA SER A 66 11.62 2.66 10.17
C SER A 66 12.61 1.65 10.77
N GLU A 67 12.20 0.90 11.80
CA GLU A 67 13.11 0.02 12.58
C GLU A 67 12.80 -1.48 12.51
N ASP A 68 11.57 -1.86 12.19
CA ASP A 68 11.08 -3.25 12.19
C ASP A 68 10.80 -3.72 10.76
N VAL A 69 10.84 -5.03 10.49
CA VAL A 69 10.47 -5.60 9.19
C VAL A 69 9.24 -6.49 9.36
N ASP A 70 8.16 -6.18 8.65
CA ASP A 70 6.90 -6.90 8.78
C ASP A 70 6.56 -7.66 7.49
N PHE A 71 6.29 -8.96 7.62
CA PHE A 71 5.84 -9.84 6.54
C PHE A 71 4.52 -10.51 6.87
N GLN A 72 3.76 -10.83 5.84
CA GLN A 72 2.54 -11.62 5.92
C GLN A 72 2.57 -12.77 4.90
N THR A 73 1.99 -13.91 5.27
CA THR A 73 1.99 -15.13 4.43
C THR A 73 0.76 -16.00 4.68
N SER A 74 0.30 -16.71 3.65
CA SER A 74 -0.69 -17.80 3.73
C SER A 74 -0.06 -19.16 4.02
N LYS A 75 1.27 -19.25 4.00
CA LYS A 75 2.03 -20.50 4.18
C LYS A 75 2.69 -20.51 5.54
N LYS A 76 2.67 -21.66 6.21
CA LYS A 76 3.46 -21.84 7.44
C LYS A 76 4.94 -21.78 7.08
N VAL A 77 5.68 -20.96 7.83
CA VAL A 77 7.14 -20.83 7.72
C VAL A 77 7.76 -21.52 8.91
N ASP A 78 8.70 -22.43 8.65
CA ASP A 78 9.60 -22.98 9.66
C ASP A 78 10.54 -21.84 10.09
N ILE A 79 10.29 -21.29 11.27
CA ILE A 79 10.92 -20.05 11.71
C ILE A 79 12.33 -20.30 12.26
N GLU A 80 12.56 -21.48 12.83
CA GLU A 80 13.87 -21.96 13.26
C GLU A 80 14.78 -22.10 12.04
N ARG A 81 14.31 -22.78 10.98
CA ARG A 81 15.05 -22.88 9.72
C ARG A 81 15.29 -21.52 9.06
N PHE A 82 14.29 -20.63 9.05
CA PHE A 82 14.45 -19.27 8.56
C PHE A 82 15.58 -18.52 9.27
N ALA A 83 15.67 -18.66 10.60
CA ALA A 83 16.70 -18.04 11.41
C ALA A 83 18.10 -18.63 11.13
N GLU A 84 18.21 -19.96 11.00
CA GLU A 84 19.45 -20.65 10.65
C GLU A 84 19.96 -20.28 9.25
N ASP A 85 19.08 -20.28 8.25
CA ASP A 85 19.40 -19.90 6.88
C ASP A 85 19.87 -18.44 6.82
N MET A 86 19.29 -17.56 7.63
CA MET A 86 19.71 -16.16 7.72
C MET A 86 21.12 -16.03 8.31
N MET A 87 21.41 -16.72 9.42
CA MET A 87 22.76 -16.73 10.00
C MET A 87 23.80 -17.20 8.98
N LYS A 88 23.49 -18.30 8.27
CA LYS A 88 24.35 -18.83 7.21
C LYS A 88 24.52 -17.83 6.07
N HIS A 89 23.45 -17.20 5.61
CA HIS A 89 23.49 -16.21 4.53
C HIS A 89 24.40 -15.02 4.88
N PHE A 90 24.29 -14.46 6.08
CA PHE A 90 25.12 -13.34 6.51
C PHE A 90 26.59 -13.71 6.66
N LYS A 91 26.88 -14.91 7.17
CA LYS A 91 28.25 -15.44 7.24
C LYS A 91 28.85 -15.64 5.85
N ASP A 92 28.15 -16.34 4.97
CA ASP A 92 28.67 -16.75 3.66
C ASP A 92 28.83 -15.56 2.68
N ASN A 93 27.90 -14.60 2.69
CA ASN A 93 27.87 -13.53 1.68
C ASN A 93 28.51 -12.22 2.16
N TYR A 94 28.56 -11.98 3.47
CA TYR A 94 29.01 -10.71 4.04
C TYR A 94 30.14 -10.85 5.06
N ASN A 95 30.58 -12.08 5.35
CA ASN A 95 31.55 -12.39 6.41
C ASN A 95 31.16 -11.73 7.74
N LEU A 96 29.86 -11.75 8.06
CA LEU A 96 29.30 -11.12 9.24
C LEU A 96 28.57 -12.14 10.09
N GLU A 97 29.07 -12.40 11.29
CA GLU A 97 28.39 -13.26 12.25
C GLU A 97 27.26 -12.50 12.95
N ILE A 98 26.07 -13.07 12.91
CA ILE A 98 24.86 -12.55 13.53
C ILE A 98 24.28 -13.59 14.49
N GLU A 99 23.55 -13.12 15.49
CA GLU A 99 22.79 -14.00 16.38
C GLU A 99 21.30 -13.81 16.13
N THR A 100 20.55 -14.92 16.09
CA THR A 100 19.08 -14.88 15.97
C THR A 100 18.42 -15.41 17.23
N LYS A 101 17.34 -14.76 17.67
CA LYS A 101 16.42 -15.28 18.69
C LYS A 101 15.02 -15.38 18.11
N VAL A 102 14.47 -16.58 18.08
CA VAL A 102 13.09 -16.85 17.67
C VAL A 102 12.15 -16.67 18.88
N SER A 103 10.97 -16.11 18.63
CA SER A 103 9.87 -16.07 19.58
C SER A 103 8.58 -16.43 18.84
N VAL A 104 7.99 -17.58 19.17
CA VAL A 104 6.70 -18.02 18.65
C VAL A 104 5.61 -17.72 19.67
N SER A 105 4.53 -17.10 19.22
CA SER A 105 3.34 -16.87 20.05
C SER A 105 2.16 -17.59 19.40
N PRO A 106 1.72 -18.74 19.96
CA PRO A 106 0.59 -19.50 19.42
C PRO A 106 -0.70 -18.68 19.33
N GLU A 107 -0.86 -17.68 20.20
CA GLU A 107 -2.08 -16.86 20.28
C GLU A 107 -2.14 -15.71 19.26
N LYS A 108 -1.01 -15.34 18.62
CA LYS A 108 -0.90 -14.10 17.82
C LYS A 108 -0.73 -14.35 16.32
N ASP A 109 -0.75 -15.60 15.87
CA ASP A 109 -0.46 -16.01 14.49
C ASP A 109 0.75 -15.27 13.90
N THR A 110 1.73 -14.94 14.74
CA THR A 110 2.88 -14.11 14.36
C THR A 110 4.13 -14.69 14.99
N ASN A 111 5.03 -15.12 14.14
CA ASN A 111 6.36 -15.55 14.51
C ASN A 111 7.29 -14.34 14.47
N VAL A 112 8.18 -14.23 15.47
CA VAL A 112 9.11 -13.10 15.59
C VAL A 112 10.54 -13.61 15.57
N VAL A 113 11.39 -13.00 14.76
CA VAL A 113 12.84 -13.23 14.76
C VAL A 113 13.54 -11.93 15.13
N PHE A 114 14.32 -11.97 16.20
CA PHE A 114 15.22 -10.90 16.57
C PHE A 114 16.61 -11.20 16.02
N VAL A 115 17.07 -10.37 15.09
CA VAL A 115 18.40 -10.45 14.49
C VAL A 115 19.32 -9.47 15.20
N LYS A 116 20.42 -9.96 15.76
CA LYS A 116 21.37 -9.17 16.55
C LYS A 116 22.72 -9.13 15.86
N PHE A 117 23.17 -7.91 15.58
CA PHE A 117 24.45 -7.61 14.94
C PHE A 117 25.42 -7.11 16.01
N ALA A 118 26.49 -7.86 16.28
CA ALA A 118 27.52 -7.51 17.26
C ALA A 118 28.53 -6.47 16.72
N ILE A 119 28.01 -5.42 16.08
CA ILE A 119 28.80 -4.42 15.36
C ILE A 119 28.99 -3.12 16.14
N LEU A 120 28.27 -2.90 17.24
CA LEU A 120 28.20 -1.55 17.82
C LEU A 120 29.49 -1.10 18.51
N LYS A 121 30.36 -2.03 18.89
CA LYS A 121 31.70 -1.73 19.42
C LYS A 121 32.62 -1.08 18.39
N GLU A 122 32.30 -1.19 17.11
CA GLU A 122 33.05 -0.59 16.01
C GLU A 122 32.74 0.89 15.80
N PHE A 123 31.75 1.45 16.52
CA PHE A 123 31.34 2.84 16.42
C PHE A 123 31.55 3.57 17.75
N ASN A 124 31.91 4.84 17.67
CA ASN A 124 32.18 5.68 18.84
C ASN A 124 30.90 6.34 19.39
N PHE A 125 29.90 5.54 19.76
CA PHE A 125 28.73 6.03 20.47
C PHE A 125 29.09 6.43 21.92
N THR A 126 28.60 7.59 22.36
CA THR A 126 28.84 8.16 23.70
C THR A 126 27.69 7.88 24.66
N GLN A 127 26.44 7.90 24.20
CA GLN A 127 25.23 7.68 24.99
C GLN A 127 24.79 6.20 24.92
N ILE A 128 24.91 5.59 23.75
CA ILE A 128 24.53 4.18 23.54
C ILE A 128 25.62 3.25 24.11
N LYS A 129 25.25 2.43 25.11
CA LYS A 129 26.18 1.52 25.82
C LYS A 129 26.03 0.04 25.44
N TRP A 130 24.99 -0.34 24.71
CA TRP A 130 24.82 -1.73 24.29
C TRP A 130 25.76 -2.08 23.13
N THR A 131 26.10 -3.36 22.99
CA THR A 131 27.09 -3.85 22.02
C THR A 131 26.48 -4.47 20.77
N LYS A 132 25.16 -4.72 20.78
CA LYS A 132 24.43 -5.38 19.70
C LYS A 132 23.31 -4.50 19.18
N LEU A 133 23.28 -4.30 17.88
CA LEU A 133 22.16 -3.66 17.18
C LEU A 133 21.13 -4.75 16.86
N GLN A 134 19.87 -4.53 17.24
CA GLN A 134 18.79 -5.51 17.05
C GLN A 134 17.76 -5.02 16.02
N ILE A 135 17.44 -5.87 15.05
CA ILE A 135 16.31 -5.71 14.12
C ILE A 135 15.28 -6.79 14.45
N ARG A 136 14.01 -6.39 14.47
CA ARG A 136 12.88 -7.29 14.68
C ARG A 136 12.23 -7.59 13.33
N ILE A 137 11.98 -8.87 13.08
CA ILE A 137 11.26 -9.37 11.91
C ILE A 137 9.99 -10.06 12.40
N ASP A 138 8.83 -9.58 11.99
CA ASP A 138 7.54 -10.17 12.29
C ASP A 138 7.02 -10.89 11.03
N ILE A 139 6.73 -12.20 11.14
CA ILE A 139 6.10 -13.00 10.07
C ILE A 139 4.71 -13.39 10.54
N ASN A 140 3.71 -12.67 10.05
CA ASN A 140 2.31 -12.89 10.36
C ASN A 140 1.69 -13.94 9.43
N TYR A 141 1.17 -15.01 10.00
CA TYR A 141 0.33 -15.97 9.29
C TYR A 141 -1.08 -15.39 9.13
N PHE A 142 -1.54 -15.36 7.88
CA PHE A 142 -2.90 -14.97 7.54
C PHE A 142 -3.34 -15.81 6.34
N GLU A 143 -4.24 -16.76 6.58
CA GLU A 143 -4.71 -17.72 5.57
C GLU A 143 -5.23 -17.05 4.30
N LYS A 144 -5.82 -15.84 4.41
CA LYS A 144 -6.43 -15.10 3.30
C LYS A 144 -5.45 -14.17 2.58
N THR A 145 -4.15 -14.25 2.88
CA THR A 145 -3.11 -13.43 2.23
C THR A 145 -3.22 -13.47 0.70
N ASP A 146 -3.46 -14.64 0.13
CA ASP A 146 -3.52 -14.83 -1.33
C ASP A 146 -4.82 -14.32 -1.98
N LYS A 147 -5.83 -13.92 -1.20
CA LYS A 147 -7.05 -13.27 -1.73
C LYS A 147 -6.80 -11.86 -2.24
N PHE A 148 -5.76 -11.21 -1.73
CA PHE A 148 -5.47 -9.82 -2.02
C PHE A 148 -4.41 -9.70 -3.12
N ILE A 149 -4.57 -8.69 -3.97
CA ILE A 149 -3.58 -8.36 -5.00
C ILE A 149 -2.22 -8.06 -4.34
N LYS A 150 -1.16 -8.34 -5.09
CA LYS A 150 0.23 -8.12 -4.68
C LYS A 150 0.90 -7.24 -5.71
N ASP A 151 1.69 -6.30 -5.23
CA ASP A 151 2.52 -5.44 -6.05
C ASP A 151 4.00 -5.81 -5.86
N THR A 152 4.85 -5.30 -6.75
CA THR A 152 6.29 -5.46 -6.71
C THR A 152 6.98 -4.12 -6.79
N ILE A 153 7.82 -3.82 -5.80
CA ILE A 153 8.61 -2.58 -5.75
C ILE A 153 10.10 -2.91 -5.81
N PRO A 154 10.93 -2.06 -6.44
CA PRO A 154 12.37 -2.26 -6.46
C PRO A 154 12.96 -2.11 -5.05
N GLY A 155 13.84 -3.04 -4.67
CA GLY A 155 14.62 -3.00 -3.44
C GLY A 155 16.10 -2.69 -3.72
N GLY A 156 16.85 -2.37 -2.66
CA GLY A 156 18.29 -2.09 -2.75
C GLY A 156 18.67 -0.66 -3.16
N LYS A 157 17.71 0.28 -3.23
CA LYS A 157 18.00 1.70 -3.45
C LYS A 157 19.01 2.21 -2.42
N GLY A 158 20.12 2.79 -2.88
CA GLY A 158 21.19 3.29 -2.01
C GLY A 158 22.14 2.20 -1.49
N THR A 159 22.05 0.96 -2.00
CA THR A 159 23.00 -0.11 -1.71
C THR A 159 23.57 -0.71 -3.01
N ASP A 160 24.42 -1.73 -2.89
CA ASP A 160 24.95 -2.53 -3.99
C ASP A 160 24.11 -3.78 -4.30
N LEU A 161 22.89 -3.86 -3.73
CA LEU A 161 21.99 -5.00 -3.88
C LEU A 161 20.93 -4.71 -4.93
N ALA A 162 20.48 -5.74 -5.63
CA ALA A 162 19.39 -5.66 -6.60
C ALA A 162 18.41 -6.80 -6.34
N TYR A 163 17.20 -6.47 -5.89
CA TYR A 163 16.12 -7.42 -5.65
C TYR A 163 14.76 -6.73 -5.78
N THR A 164 13.70 -7.52 -5.87
CA THR A 164 12.33 -7.03 -5.96
C THR A 164 11.56 -7.46 -4.72
N ILE A 165 10.87 -6.52 -4.09
CA ILE A 165 10.07 -6.75 -2.89
C ILE A 165 8.64 -7.04 -3.31
N ARG A 166 8.09 -8.19 -2.90
CA ARG A 166 6.66 -8.49 -2.97
C ARG A 166 5.93 -7.77 -1.84
N THR A 167 4.99 -6.89 -2.15
CA THR A 167 4.23 -6.11 -1.17
C THR A 167 2.74 -6.04 -1.53
N TYR A 168 1.97 -5.32 -0.73
CA TYR A 168 0.58 -5.02 -1.02
C TYR A 168 0.46 -3.67 -1.76
N PRO A 169 -0.61 -3.46 -2.55
CA PRO A 169 -1.00 -2.14 -3.02
C PRO A 169 -1.15 -1.15 -1.86
N ILE A 170 -0.93 0.14 -2.15
CA ILE A 170 -0.90 1.20 -1.15
C ILE A 170 -2.20 1.31 -0.31
N SER A 171 -3.35 0.98 -0.91
CA SER A 171 -4.66 0.94 -0.25
C SER A 171 -4.75 -0.14 0.84
N THR A 172 -4.27 -1.34 0.55
CA THR A 172 -4.19 -2.45 1.52
C THR A 172 -3.14 -2.16 2.60
N LEU A 173 -2.03 -1.50 2.26
CA LEU A 173 -1.06 -1.02 3.26
C LEU A 173 -1.69 0.02 4.21
N MET A 174 -2.49 0.96 3.69
CA MET A 174 -3.25 1.91 4.51
C MET A 174 -4.28 1.19 5.39
N ALA A 175 -5.02 0.21 4.86
CA ALA A 175 -5.96 -0.60 5.63
C ALA A 175 -5.27 -1.30 6.81
N SER A 176 -4.09 -1.90 6.58
CA SER A 176 -3.29 -2.51 7.64
C SER A 176 -2.92 -1.52 8.76
N LYS A 177 -2.65 -0.25 8.41
CA LYS A 177 -2.39 0.82 9.39
C LYS A 177 -3.64 1.27 10.11
N ALA A 178 -4.77 1.38 9.42
CA ALA A 178 -6.04 1.69 10.05
C ALA A 178 -6.44 0.62 11.07
N ILE A 179 -6.20 -0.68 10.78
CA ILE A 179 -6.40 -1.77 11.75
C ILE A 179 -5.55 -1.53 13.00
N ALA A 180 -4.25 -1.24 12.84
CA ALA A 180 -3.36 -0.98 13.97
C ALA A 180 -3.81 0.24 14.78
N PHE A 181 -4.23 1.32 14.11
CA PHE A 181 -4.73 2.54 14.74
C PHE A 181 -6.03 2.31 15.54
N LEU A 182 -6.93 1.47 15.01
CA LEU A 182 -8.22 1.15 15.63
C LEU A 182 -8.12 0.10 16.75
N LYS A 183 -7.30 -0.95 16.58
CA LYS A 183 -7.23 -2.11 17.51
C LYS A 183 -6.19 -2.01 18.61
N ARG A 184 -5.25 -1.06 18.57
CA ARG A 184 -4.27 -0.94 19.67
C ARG A 184 -4.96 -0.58 20.98
N ASN A 185 -4.90 -1.51 21.94
CA ASN A 185 -5.23 -1.26 23.34
C ASN A 185 -4.06 -0.54 24.04
N ALA A 186 -4.33 0.02 25.23
CA ALA A 186 -3.37 0.75 26.07
C ALA A 186 -2.01 0.03 26.17
N ARG A 187 -0.93 0.72 25.82
CA ARG A 187 0.46 0.31 26.03
C ARG A 187 1.19 1.41 26.79
N GLY A 188 1.78 1.03 27.91
CA GLY A 188 2.59 1.91 28.75
C GLY A 188 3.94 2.22 28.13
N ILE A 189 4.39 3.47 28.23
CA ILE A 189 5.82 3.82 28.25
C ILE A 189 6.08 4.38 29.66
N GLY A 190 6.72 3.59 30.53
CA GLY A 190 6.78 3.91 31.98
C GLY A 190 5.38 3.87 32.60
N ASP A 191 5.03 4.88 33.41
CA ASP A 191 3.71 5.02 34.04
C ASP A 191 2.63 5.60 33.12
N ILE A 192 2.97 5.95 31.86
CA ILE A 192 2.05 6.60 30.92
C ILE A 192 1.46 5.57 29.96
N LEU A 193 0.17 5.26 30.13
CA LEU A 193 -0.59 4.36 29.26
C LEU A 193 -1.07 5.10 28.00
N THR A 194 -0.57 4.69 26.84
CA THR A 194 -0.92 5.28 25.55
C THR A 194 -1.76 4.29 24.76
N ASN A 195 -2.90 4.70 24.25
CA ASN A 195 -3.76 3.82 23.46
C ASN A 195 -3.34 3.76 21.97
N VAL A 196 -2.31 4.49 21.56
CA VAL A 196 -1.91 4.63 20.15
C VAL A 196 -0.40 4.64 20.02
N LYS A 197 0.13 4.05 18.94
CA LYS A 197 1.53 4.21 18.55
C LYS A 197 1.64 5.48 17.69
N PRO A 198 2.33 6.55 18.12
CA PRO A 198 2.38 7.83 17.40
C PRO A 198 2.78 7.70 15.92
N ARG A 199 3.71 6.79 15.60
CA ARG A 199 4.07 6.46 14.20
C ARG A 199 2.91 6.00 13.33
N ASP A 200 1.90 5.32 13.88
CA ASP A 200 0.72 4.92 13.10
C ASP A 200 -0.12 6.15 12.70
N VAL A 201 -0.16 7.19 13.56
CA VAL A 201 -0.82 8.46 13.23
C VAL A 201 -0.06 9.20 12.13
N TYR A 202 1.26 9.25 12.25
CA TYR A 202 2.13 9.83 11.23
C TYR A 202 1.92 9.17 9.87
N ASP A 203 1.92 7.83 9.83
CA ASP A 203 1.74 7.08 8.59
C ASP A 203 0.34 7.27 8.01
N MET A 204 -0.70 7.25 8.85
CA MET A 204 -2.08 7.54 8.42
C MET A 204 -2.15 8.91 7.74
N MET A 205 -1.60 9.96 8.35
CA MET A 205 -1.56 11.29 7.72
C MET A 205 -0.80 11.29 6.39
N TRP A 206 0.29 10.54 6.31
CA TRP A 206 1.06 10.41 5.07
C TRP A 206 0.24 9.76 3.94
N TYR A 207 -0.56 8.73 4.23
CA TYR A 207 -1.50 8.17 3.24
C TYR A 207 -2.57 9.18 2.84
N MET A 208 -3.16 9.87 3.82
CA MET A 208 -4.22 10.84 3.56
C MET A 208 -3.76 12.04 2.74
N ASN A 209 -2.53 12.49 2.98
CA ASN A 209 -1.92 13.56 2.19
C ASN A 209 -1.67 13.15 0.72
N ARG A 210 -1.74 11.85 0.41
CA ARG A 210 -1.66 11.29 -0.95
C ARG A 210 -3.04 10.91 -1.51
N GLY A 211 -4.13 11.20 -0.79
CA GLY A 211 -5.49 10.83 -1.19
C GLY A 211 -5.73 9.31 -1.23
N THR A 212 -4.87 8.49 -0.61
CA THR A 212 -5.02 7.03 -0.62
C THR A 212 -6.25 6.63 0.18
N MET A 213 -7.14 5.77 -0.32
CA MET A 213 -8.19 5.16 0.51
C MET A 213 -7.77 3.78 1.02
N PRO A 214 -8.22 3.37 2.21
CA PRO A 214 -7.99 2.03 2.69
C PRO A 214 -8.84 1.03 1.91
N ASP A 215 -8.26 -0.14 1.65
CA ASP A 215 -8.99 -1.32 1.19
C ASP A 215 -9.95 -1.82 2.30
N LEU A 216 -11.25 -1.56 2.14
CA LEU A 216 -12.27 -1.93 3.13
C LEU A 216 -12.50 -3.45 3.21
N GLU A 217 -12.27 -4.20 2.12
CA GLU A 217 -12.37 -5.66 2.16
C GLU A 217 -11.22 -6.25 2.97
N TYR A 218 -10.01 -5.67 2.90
CA TYR A 218 -8.91 -6.07 3.79
C TYR A 218 -9.24 -5.82 5.26
N LEU A 219 -9.85 -4.67 5.59
CA LEU A 219 -10.32 -4.39 6.95
C LEU A 219 -11.31 -5.46 7.42
N LYS A 220 -12.30 -5.78 6.58
CA LYS A 220 -13.35 -6.75 6.85
C LYS A 220 -12.79 -8.15 7.08
N GLU A 221 -11.87 -8.59 6.23
CA GLU A 221 -11.21 -9.91 6.38
C GLU A 221 -10.29 -9.98 7.62
N LYS A 222 -9.86 -8.82 8.13
CA LYS A 222 -9.18 -8.67 9.43
C LYS A 222 -10.13 -8.42 10.60
N GLY A 223 -11.43 -8.60 10.39
CA GLY A 223 -12.48 -8.54 11.42
C GLY A 223 -12.88 -7.12 11.81
N ILE A 224 -12.72 -6.13 10.93
CA ILE A 224 -13.26 -4.78 11.10
C ILE A 224 -14.09 -4.45 9.85
N SER A 225 -15.40 -4.54 9.97
CA SER A 225 -16.29 -4.16 8.87
C SER A 225 -16.76 -2.72 9.04
N PHE A 226 -16.83 -2.02 7.93
CA PHE A 226 -17.52 -0.75 7.80
C PHE A 226 -18.54 -0.90 6.67
N ASP A 227 -19.72 -0.34 6.86
CA ASP A 227 -20.76 -0.39 5.85
C ASP A 227 -20.44 0.54 4.68
N THR A 228 -19.84 1.69 4.99
CA THR A 228 -19.37 2.70 4.05
C THR A 228 -18.03 3.28 4.53
N PHE A 229 -17.34 4.03 3.67
CA PHE A 229 -16.18 4.80 4.12
C PHE A 229 -16.56 5.95 5.05
N LEU A 230 -17.80 6.46 5.03
CA LEU A 230 -18.25 7.44 6.01
C LEU A 230 -18.18 6.86 7.42
N ASP A 231 -18.60 5.59 7.59
CA ASP A 231 -18.48 4.88 8.87
C ASP A 231 -17.02 4.68 9.28
N PHE A 232 -16.16 4.33 8.31
CA PHE A 232 -14.71 4.26 8.53
C PHE A 232 -14.15 5.61 8.99
N ARG A 233 -14.44 6.68 8.24
CA ARG A 233 -13.98 8.05 8.51
C ARG A 233 -14.42 8.49 9.89
N ASP A 234 -15.68 8.31 10.24
CA ASP A 234 -16.24 8.69 11.53
C ASP A 234 -15.60 7.91 12.67
N LYS A 235 -15.33 6.61 12.47
CA LYS A 235 -14.63 5.79 13.46
C LYS A 235 -13.18 6.24 13.68
N ILE A 236 -12.45 6.54 12.60
CA ILE A 236 -11.07 7.05 12.66
C ILE A 236 -11.07 8.43 13.33
N LYS A 237 -12.00 9.31 12.95
CA LYS A 237 -12.17 10.67 13.52
C LYS A 237 -12.43 10.61 15.02
N LEU A 238 -13.37 9.78 15.46
CA LEU A 238 -13.69 9.57 16.87
C LEU A 238 -12.49 9.04 17.66
N ARG A 239 -11.73 8.10 17.07
CA ARG A 239 -10.52 7.58 17.70
C ARG A 239 -9.44 8.64 17.81
N ALA A 240 -9.18 9.40 16.73
CA ALA A 240 -8.20 10.46 16.68
C ALA A 240 -8.48 11.57 17.72
N ASN A 241 -9.74 11.92 17.94
CA ASN A 241 -10.16 12.89 18.96
C ASN A 241 -9.77 12.49 20.39
N LYS A 242 -9.64 11.19 20.68
CA LYS A 242 -9.37 10.66 22.03
C LYS A 242 -7.90 10.37 22.30
N ILE A 243 -7.01 10.68 21.37
CA ILE A 243 -5.58 10.41 21.52
C ILE A 243 -4.94 11.44 22.43
N ASP A 244 -4.25 10.97 23.47
CA ASP A 244 -3.29 11.75 24.24
C ASP A 244 -1.95 11.78 23.51
N ASP A 245 -1.44 12.98 23.20
CA ASP A 245 -0.23 13.20 22.41
C ASP A 245 1.04 13.46 23.24
N GLN A 246 0.98 13.38 24.57
CA GLN A 246 2.14 13.56 25.45
C GLN A 246 3.34 12.66 25.10
N VAL A 247 3.07 11.47 24.56
CA VAL A 247 4.10 10.48 24.18
C VAL A 247 4.62 10.62 22.75
N PHE A 248 4.02 11.50 21.93
CA PHE A 248 4.32 11.57 20.50
C PHE A 248 5.77 11.93 20.24
N ARG A 249 6.26 12.95 20.94
CA ARG A 249 7.65 13.41 20.83
C ARG A 249 8.64 12.28 21.12
N ASN A 250 8.40 11.52 22.20
CA ASN A 250 9.31 10.48 22.66
C ASN A 250 9.33 9.25 21.73
N ASP A 251 8.19 8.87 21.13
CA ASP A 251 8.18 7.78 20.14
C ASP A 251 8.76 8.23 18.79
N LEU A 252 8.51 9.47 18.35
CA LEU A 252 8.84 9.92 17.00
C LEU A 252 10.27 10.44 16.84
N SER A 253 10.86 11.10 17.85
CA SER A 253 12.14 11.83 17.73
C SER A 253 13.26 11.03 17.07
N LYS A 254 13.43 9.76 17.46
CA LYS A 254 14.47 8.87 16.92
C LYS A 254 14.31 8.50 15.43
N PHE A 255 13.17 8.83 14.81
CA PHE A 255 12.88 8.51 13.41
C PHE A 255 13.08 9.68 12.43
N PHE A 256 13.55 10.83 12.91
CA PHE A 256 13.76 12.02 12.08
C PHE A 256 15.20 12.51 12.17
N TYR A 257 15.77 12.88 11.03
CA TYR A 257 17.06 13.59 10.98
C TYR A 257 16.91 15.09 11.24
N ASN A 258 15.73 15.65 10.95
CA ASN A 258 15.44 17.07 11.09
C ASN A 258 14.40 17.26 12.20
N ILE A 259 14.84 17.76 13.35
CA ILE A 259 13.95 17.98 14.49
C ILE A 259 12.90 19.05 14.20
N ASN A 260 13.21 20.08 13.39
CA ASN A 260 12.27 21.15 13.07
C ASN A 260 11.08 20.65 12.25
N GLU A 261 11.30 19.67 11.37
CA GLU A 261 10.22 18.99 10.63
C GLU A 261 9.28 18.27 11.61
N LEU A 262 9.85 17.56 12.59
CA LEU A 262 9.08 16.90 13.63
C LEU A 262 8.32 17.91 14.52
N GLU A 263 8.93 19.01 14.94
CA GLU A 263 8.26 20.06 15.73
C GLU A 263 7.06 20.66 14.99
N SER A 264 7.24 20.95 13.71
CA SER A 264 6.17 21.47 12.84
C SER A 264 5.03 20.46 12.71
N TRP A 265 5.36 19.16 12.59
CA TRP A 265 4.36 18.10 12.57
C TRP A 265 3.63 17.96 13.92
N LEU A 266 4.36 17.89 15.03
CA LEU A 266 3.80 17.72 16.38
C LEU A 266 2.84 18.86 16.77
N SER A 267 3.16 20.10 16.39
CA SER A 267 2.32 21.26 16.70
C SER A 267 1.00 21.30 15.93
N ASN A 268 0.90 20.61 14.78
CA ASN A 268 -0.23 20.72 13.85
C ASN A 268 -0.91 19.39 13.52
N TRP A 269 -0.45 18.26 14.07
CA TRP A 269 -0.86 16.95 13.60
C TRP A 269 -2.38 16.77 13.67
N ARG A 270 -3.03 17.17 14.77
CA ARG A 270 -4.46 16.88 15.00
C ARG A 270 -5.39 17.71 14.12
N PRO A 271 -5.27 19.05 14.04
CA PRO A 271 -6.07 19.84 13.09
C PRO A 271 -5.85 19.36 11.64
N LYS A 272 -4.60 19.09 11.25
CA LYS A 272 -4.27 18.59 9.91
C LYS A 272 -4.84 17.20 9.65
N PHE A 273 -4.82 16.30 10.64
CA PHE A 273 -5.41 14.97 10.55
C PHE A 273 -6.91 15.06 10.25
N MET A 274 -7.63 15.95 10.95
CA MET A 274 -9.06 16.16 10.72
C MET A 274 -9.33 16.76 9.34
N GLN A 275 -8.56 17.78 8.95
CA GLN A 275 -8.68 18.39 7.62
C GLN A 275 -8.42 17.37 6.51
N LEU A 276 -7.40 16.53 6.65
CA LEU A 276 -7.09 15.47 5.68
C LEU A 276 -8.21 14.44 5.58
N LEU A 277 -8.77 13.98 6.72
CA LEU A 277 -9.94 13.10 6.71
C LEU A 277 -11.16 13.73 6.03
N ASP A 278 -11.41 15.00 6.30
CA ASP A 278 -12.54 15.74 5.73
C ASP A 278 -12.30 16.13 4.26
N SER A 279 -11.04 16.07 3.78
CA SER A 279 -10.68 16.35 2.39
C SER A 279 -10.95 15.19 1.43
N TYR A 280 -11.16 13.98 1.96
CA TYR A 280 -11.65 12.87 1.16
C TYR A 280 -13.04 13.23 0.66
N LYS A 281 -13.12 13.53 -0.62
CA LYS A 281 -14.41 13.69 -1.28
C LYS A 281 -15.10 12.33 -1.25
N VAL A 282 -16.28 12.31 -0.70
CA VAL A 282 -17.18 11.18 -0.75
C VAL A 282 -18.31 11.62 -1.66
N TYR A 283 -18.74 10.72 -2.54
CA TYR A 283 -19.86 10.95 -3.43
C TYR A 283 -20.84 9.82 -3.24
N GLU A 284 -22.06 10.17 -2.84
CA GLU A 284 -23.20 9.28 -2.92
C GLU A 284 -23.69 9.28 -4.38
N VAL A 285 -23.29 8.24 -5.12
CA VAL A 285 -23.59 8.06 -6.53
C VAL A 285 -25.09 7.84 -6.71
N GLY A 286 -25.71 8.73 -7.47
CA GLY A 286 -27.11 8.63 -7.86
C GLY A 286 -27.30 7.84 -9.15
N GLU A 287 -28.29 8.25 -9.93
CA GLU A 287 -28.63 7.61 -11.20
C GLU A 287 -27.59 7.89 -12.29
N LEU A 288 -27.41 6.92 -13.20
CA LEU A 288 -26.71 7.14 -14.46
C LEU A 288 -27.49 8.18 -15.27
N GLU A 289 -26.86 9.30 -15.61
CA GLU A 289 -27.49 10.35 -16.40
C GLU A 289 -27.14 10.22 -17.88
N LYS A 290 -25.90 9.82 -18.19
CA LYS A 290 -25.38 9.92 -19.55
C LYS A 290 -24.23 8.96 -19.84
N ILE A 291 -24.17 8.46 -21.07
CA ILE A 291 -23.04 7.70 -21.62
C ILE A 291 -22.51 8.44 -22.84
N TYR A 292 -21.22 8.75 -22.85
CA TYR A 292 -20.55 9.41 -23.96
C TYR A 292 -19.50 8.49 -24.58
N GLY A 293 -19.63 8.24 -25.89
CA GLY A 293 -18.66 7.50 -26.69
C GLY A 293 -17.83 8.44 -27.57
N HIS A 294 -16.50 8.28 -27.55
CA HIS A 294 -15.58 9.04 -28.40
C HIS A 294 -14.54 8.12 -29.03
N VAL A 295 -14.18 8.38 -30.28
CA VAL A 295 -13.07 7.72 -30.97
C VAL A 295 -11.98 8.76 -31.22
N ASP A 296 -10.79 8.50 -30.70
CA ASP A 296 -9.61 9.34 -30.95
C ASP A 296 -9.09 9.05 -32.37
N PHE A 297 -9.10 10.05 -33.25
CA PHE A 297 -8.70 9.85 -34.67
C PHE A 297 -7.21 9.59 -34.88
N SER A 298 -6.36 9.88 -33.89
CA SER A 298 -4.91 9.70 -33.99
C SER A 298 -4.45 8.33 -33.49
N THR A 299 -5.15 7.79 -32.49
CA THR A 299 -4.81 6.51 -31.85
C THR A 299 -5.84 5.42 -32.09
N GLU A 300 -6.98 5.76 -32.69
CA GLU A 300 -8.16 4.90 -32.91
C GLU A 300 -8.75 4.31 -31.61
N ASN A 301 -8.28 4.79 -30.45
CA ASN A 301 -8.79 4.41 -29.15
C ASN A 301 -10.24 4.87 -28.98
N ARG A 302 -11.06 3.98 -28.45
CA ARG A 302 -12.45 4.26 -28.10
C ARG A 302 -12.58 4.52 -26.62
N THR A 303 -13.11 5.69 -26.28
CA THR A 303 -13.40 6.09 -24.90
C THR A 303 -14.91 6.00 -24.66
N ILE A 304 -15.30 5.28 -23.60
CA ILE A 304 -16.67 5.22 -23.09
C ILE A 304 -16.68 5.89 -21.73
N SER A 305 -17.48 6.94 -21.55
CA SER A 305 -17.62 7.67 -20.27
C SER A 305 -19.04 7.55 -19.75
N TYR A 306 -19.22 6.99 -18.55
CA TYR A 306 -20.48 6.91 -17.82
C TYR A 306 -20.53 8.02 -16.79
N ARG A 307 -21.56 8.87 -16.84
CA ARG A 307 -21.76 9.99 -15.90
C ARG A 307 -22.94 9.70 -15.00
N PHE A 308 -22.69 9.64 -13.72
CA PHE A 308 -23.70 9.47 -12.68
C PHE A 308 -23.88 10.79 -11.94
N SER A 309 -25.13 11.09 -11.61
CA SER A 309 -25.48 12.15 -10.66
C SER A 309 -24.89 11.85 -9.28
N THR A 310 -24.89 12.86 -8.41
CA THR A 310 -24.53 12.68 -6.99
C THR A 310 -25.66 13.19 -6.11
N LEU A 311 -25.97 12.44 -5.05
CA LEU A 311 -27.06 12.74 -4.12
C LEU A 311 -26.67 13.82 -3.11
N ASP A 312 -25.40 13.86 -2.73
CA ASP A 312 -24.80 14.76 -1.74
C ASP A 312 -24.17 16.01 -2.36
N HIS A 313 -23.90 16.00 -3.66
CA HIS A 313 -23.25 17.10 -4.38
C HIS A 313 -23.95 17.47 -5.71
N PRO A 314 -25.19 18.01 -5.71
CA PRO A 314 -26.08 18.11 -6.89
C PRO A 314 -25.55 18.79 -8.17
N HIS A 315 -24.38 19.43 -8.12
CA HIS A 315 -23.71 20.07 -9.27
C HIS A 315 -22.43 19.33 -9.71
N GLN A 316 -22.13 18.18 -9.13
CA GLN A 316 -20.99 17.34 -9.47
C GLN A 316 -21.48 15.98 -9.98
N GLU A 317 -20.72 15.41 -10.92
CA GLU A 317 -20.95 14.09 -11.49
C GLU A 317 -19.82 13.16 -11.07
N VAL A 318 -20.13 11.87 -10.91
CA VAL A 318 -19.11 10.81 -10.87
C VAL A 318 -18.98 10.21 -12.26
N ILE A 319 -17.76 10.17 -12.76
CA ILE A 319 -17.43 9.76 -14.13
C ILE A 319 -16.59 8.49 -14.11
N PHE A 320 -17.07 7.45 -14.76
CA PHE A 320 -16.30 6.24 -15.05
C PHE A 320 -15.91 6.24 -16.52
N ARG A 321 -14.61 6.18 -16.82
CA ARG A 321 -14.07 6.21 -18.17
C ARG A 321 -13.30 4.93 -18.47
N VAL A 322 -13.67 4.31 -19.58
CA VAL A 322 -12.99 3.14 -20.13
C VAL A 322 -12.40 3.51 -21.48
N ILE A 323 -11.10 3.32 -21.64
CA ILE A 323 -10.38 3.54 -22.90
C ILE A 323 -9.99 2.17 -23.46
N LEU A 324 -10.65 1.78 -24.55
CA LEU A 324 -10.38 0.57 -25.31
C LEU A 324 -9.50 0.91 -26.52
N THR A 325 -8.46 0.11 -26.77
CA THR A 325 -7.72 0.20 -28.03
C THR A 325 -8.55 -0.32 -29.21
N ASP A 326 -8.30 0.21 -30.40
CA ASP A 326 -8.79 -0.28 -31.71
C ASP A 326 -8.78 -1.81 -31.85
N TYR A 327 -7.76 -2.47 -31.31
CA TYR A 327 -7.64 -3.93 -31.27
C TYR A 327 -8.92 -4.66 -30.83
N TRP A 328 -9.64 -4.14 -29.84
CA TRP A 328 -10.88 -4.74 -29.32
C TRP A 328 -12.05 -4.73 -30.32
N PHE A 329 -11.90 -4.00 -31.43
CA PHE A 329 -12.88 -3.83 -32.49
C PHE A 329 -12.46 -4.48 -33.81
N GLU A 330 -11.16 -4.59 -34.07
CA GLU A 330 -10.67 -5.13 -35.34
C GLU A 330 -10.58 -6.66 -35.35
N PHE A 331 -10.03 -7.27 -34.28
CA PHE A 331 -9.64 -8.68 -34.31
C PHE A 331 -10.71 -9.61 -33.72
N SER A 332 -11.18 -10.58 -34.51
CA SER A 332 -12.30 -11.45 -34.15
C SER A 332 -12.03 -12.41 -32.98
N ASP A 333 -10.76 -12.75 -32.72
CA ASP A 333 -10.34 -13.65 -31.64
C ASP A 333 -10.55 -13.07 -30.23
N ILE A 334 -10.64 -11.74 -30.13
CA ILE A 334 -10.74 -11.02 -28.85
C ILE A 334 -12.04 -10.23 -28.65
N LYS A 335 -12.89 -10.13 -29.69
CA LYS A 335 -14.22 -9.50 -29.56
C LYS A 335 -15.02 -10.22 -28.50
N ILE A 336 -15.58 -9.47 -27.55
CA ILE A 336 -16.50 -10.02 -26.54
C ILE A 336 -17.70 -10.71 -27.18
N ASN A 337 -18.29 -11.68 -26.49
CA ASN A 337 -19.48 -12.35 -27.00
C ASN A 337 -20.68 -11.39 -26.97
N SER A 338 -21.67 -11.64 -27.81
CA SER A 338 -22.97 -11.00 -27.65
C SER A 338 -23.65 -11.43 -26.34
N GLY A 339 -24.55 -10.60 -25.83
CA GLY A 339 -25.32 -10.86 -24.60
C GLY A 339 -24.89 -10.01 -23.42
N HIS A 340 -24.00 -9.05 -23.65
CA HIS A 340 -23.63 -8.03 -22.69
C HIS A 340 -24.44 -6.74 -22.83
N ARG A 341 -25.10 -6.51 -23.95
CA ARG A 341 -25.95 -5.34 -24.21
C ARG A 341 -27.03 -5.13 -23.13
N VAL A 342 -27.25 -3.89 -22.71
CA VAL A 342 -28.24 -3.48 -21.69
C VAL A 342 -29.16 -2.45 -22.34
N LEU A 343 -30.40 -2.83 -22.62
CA LEU A 343 -31.33 -2.00 -23.41
C LEU A 343 -31.78 -0.75 -22.64
N GLU A 344 -31.83 -0.83 -21.31
CA GLU A 344 -32.36 0.19 -20.40
C GLU A 344 -31.50 1.46 -20.29
N ILE A 345 -30.28 1.44 -20.85
CA ILE A 345 -29.34 2.57 -20.79
C ILE A 345 -28.98 3.13 -22.17
N GLU A 346 -29.55 2.58 -23.24
CA GLU A 346 -29.18 2.99 -24.61
C GLU A 346 -29.69 4.38 -24.97
N ASP A 347 -30.83 4.78 -24.41
CA ASP A 347 -31.36 6.13 -24.53
C ASP A 347 -30.45 7.18 -23.89
N LYS A 348 -29.64 6.76 -22.90
CA LYS A 348 -28.60 7.58 -22.26
C LYS A 348 -27.30 7.64 -23.05
N ALA A 349 -27.13 6.80 -24.08
CA ALA A 349 -25.94 6.79 -24.92
C ALA A 349 -26.00 7.85 -26.01
N GLU A 350 -25.20 8.91 -25.86
CA GLU A 350 -25.08 9.93 -26.90
C GLU A 350 -24.32 9.41 -28.10
N LYS A 351 -24.94 9.56 -29.28
CA LYS A 351 -24.29 9.41 -30.57
C LYS A 351 -23.39 10.63 -30.76
N GLY A 352 -22.07 10.44 -30.59
CA GLY A 352 -21.06 11.43 -30.97
C GLY A 352 -21.00 11.62 -32.50
N THR A 353 -19.82 11.94 -33.02
CA THR A 353 -19.60 12.15 -34.47
C THR A 353 -19.69 10.86 -35.31
N ALA A 354 -19.67 9.68 -34.69
CA ALA A 354 -19.76 8.38 -35.34
C ALA A 354 -20.95 7.56 -34.82
N LYS A 355 -21.57 6.77 -35.72
CA LYS A 355 -22.67 5.86 -35.38
C LYS A 355 -22.11 4.68 -34.56
N MET A 356 -22.63 4.48 -33.34
CA MET A 356 -22.31 3.31 -32.52
C MET A 356 -22.76 2.02 -33.22
N SER A 357 -21.87 1.03 -33.23
CA SER A 357 -22.12 -0.32 -33.73
C SER A 357 -22.76 -1.20 -32.66
N GLU A 358 -23.27 -2.36 -33.05
CA GLU A 358 -23.75 -3.39 -32.12
C GLU A 358 -22.69 -3.77 -31.08
N LEU A 359 -21.43 -3.89 -31.52
CA LEU A 359 -20.30 -4.21 -30.64
C LEU A 359 -20.00 -3.09 -29.63
N ASP A 360 -20.23 -1.82 -30.00
CA ASP A 360 -20.09 -0.71 -29.05
C ASP A 360 -21.11 -0.85 -27.91
N TYR A 361 -22.36 -1.25 -28.20
CA TYR A 361 -23.38 -1.49 -27.18
C TYR A 361 -23.09 -2.71 -26.29
N GLU A 362 -22.45 -3.75 -26.84
CA GLU A 362 -21.96 -4.89 -26.04
C GLU A 362 -20.89 -4.44 -25.03
N TYR A 363 -19.91 -3.62 -25.45
CA TYR A 363 -18.91 -3.06 -24.53
C TYR A 363 -19.55 -2.11 -23.51
N ILE A 364 -20.46 -1.24 -23.96
CA ILE A 364 -21.18 -0.32 -23.08
C ILE A 364 -21.89 -1.09 -21.96
N GLY A 365 -22.61 -2.17 -22.32
CA GLY A 365 -23.34 -2.98 -21.35
C GLY A 365 -22.42 -3.81 -20.43
N LEU A 366 -21.31 -4.35 -20.96
CA LEU A 366 -20.31 -5.06 -20.15
C LEU A 366 -19.74 -4.17 -19.04
N PHE A 367 -19.22 -3.00 -19.39
CA PHE A 367 -18.62 -2.11 -18.41
C PHE A 367 -19.66 -1.44 -17.52
N TYR A 368 -20.88 -1.18 -18.01
CA TYR A 368 -21.97 -0.70 -17.16
C TYR A 368 -22.28 -1.68 -16.02
N ARG A 369 -22.42 -2.98 -16.33
CA ARG A 369 -22.63 -3.99 -15.29
C ARG A 369 -21.49 -4.03 -14.29
N LYS A 370 -20.24 -4.00 -14.75
CA LYS A 370 -19.06 -3.97 -13.86
C LYS A 370 -19.05 -2.74 -12.96
N ILE A 371 -19.37 -1.56 -13.50
CA ILE A 371 -19.49 -0.31 -12.72
C ILE A 371 -20.64 -0.44 -11.72
N LYS A 372 -21.78 -1.00 -12.12
CA LYS A 372 -22.93 -1.16 -11.23
C LYS A 372 -22.64 -2.14 -10.09
N ASP A 373 -22.01 -3.27 -10.39
CA ASP A 373 -21.54 -4.22 -9.40
C ASP A 373 -20.54 -3.56 -8.42
N TYR A 374 -19.59 -2.77 -8.94
CA TYR A 374 -18.68 -1.96 -8.13
C TYR A 374 -19.44 -0.98 -7.22
N LEU A 375 -20.39 -0.22 -7.76
CA LEU A 375 -21.20 0.72 -6.98
C LEU A 375 -22.02 -0.01 -5.92
N ASP A 376 -22.68 -1.11 -6.25
CA ASP A 376 -23.52 -1.87 -5.32
C ASP A 376 -22.69 -2.48 -4.18
N ARG A 377 -21.50 -3.02 -4.48
CA ARG A 377 -20.54 -3.48 -3.45
C ARG A 377 -20.09 -2.34 -2.51
N ASN A 378 -20.02 -1.12 -3.02
CA ASN A 378 -19.67 0.08 -2.27
C ASN A 378 -20.89 0.89 -1.77
N LYS A 379 -22.10 0.30 -1.82
CA LYS A 379 -23.38 0.94 -1.41
C LYS A 379 -23.63 2.31 -2.07
N ASN A 380 -23.23 2.42 -3.33
CA ASN A 380 -23.24 3.65 -4.13
C ASN A 380 -22.42 4.79 -3.53
N VAL A 381 -21.39 4.49 -2.73
CA VAL A 381 -20.50 5.51 -2.19
C VAL A 381 -19.13 5.36 -2.83
N VAL A 382 -18.64 6.41 -3.48
CA VAL A 382 -17.29 6.44 -4.06
C VAL A 382 -16.50 7.62 -3.52
N PHE A 383 -15.18 7.60 -3.75
CA PHE A 383 -14.26 8.50 -3.09
C PHE A 383 -13.46 9.41 -4.03
N GLN A 384 -13.82 9.36 -5.31
CA GLN A 384 -13.32 10.23 -6.35
C GLN A 384 -14.44 10.45 -7.36
N ASP A 385 -14.43 11.59 -8.05
CA ASP A 385 -15.41 11.91 -9.09
C ASP A 385 -15.00 11.39 -10.46
N LYS A 386 -13.80 10.81 -10.60
CA LYS A 386 -13.27 10.32 -11.88
C LYS A 386 -12.53 9.01 -11.71
N PHE A 387 -12.94 8.02 -12.47
CA PHE A 387 -12.31 6.71 -12.61
C PHE A 387 -11.89 6.56 -14.07
N GLU A 388 -10.64 6.18 -14.35
CA GLU A 388 -10.17 5.98 -15.72
C GLU A 388 -9.38 4.67 -15.79
N THR A 389 -9.78 3.80 -16.71
CA THR A 389 -9.05 2.57 -17.03
C THR A 389 -8.67 2.56 -18.51
N LYS A 390 -7.46 2.07 -18.80
CA LYS A 390 -6.98 1.88 -20.16
C LYS A 390 -6.75 0.39 -20.44
N VAL A 391 -7.65 -0.17 -21.23
CA VAL A 391 -7.66 -1.58 -21.63
C VAL A 391 -6.95 -1.73 -22.98
N ILE A 392 -5.75 -2.30 -22.95
CA ILE A 392 -4.89 -2.38 -24.13
C ILE A 392 -4.61 -3.83 -24.49
N ARG A 393 -4.61 -4.14 -25.80
CA ARG A 393 -3.83 -5.27 -26.33
C ARG A 393 -2.52 -4.76 -26.89
N ALA A 394 -1.48 -4.78 -26.07
CA ALA A 394 -0.16 -5.09 -26.58
C ALA A 394 -0.05 -6.61 -26.45
N THR A 395 0.65 -7.28 -27.34
CA THR A 395 1.29 -8.53 -26.92
C THR A 395 2.01 -8.29 -25.58
N ALA A 396 2.28 -9.30 -24.76
CA ALA A 396 3.07 -9.09 -23.54
C ALA A 396 4.43 -8.38 -23.80
N ASP A 397 4.84 -8.32 -25.08
CA ASP A 397 5.91 -7.51 -25.61
C ASP A 397 5.61 -6.01 -25.52
N LYS A 398 6.45 -5.27 -24.78
CA LYS A 398 6.40 -3.81 -24.56
C LYS A 398 5.19 -3.29 -23.77
N LEU A 399 4.53 -4.13 -22.96
CA LEU A 399 3.52 -3.70 -21.99
C LEU A 399 4.13 -2.71 -20.98
N ASP A 400 3.53 -1.53 -20.82
CA ASP A 400 3.82 -0.61 -19.71
C ASP A 400 2.84 -0.88 -18.56
N PRO A 401 3.22 -1.66 -17.53
CA PRO A 401 2.32 -2.06 -16.46
C PRO A 401 1.85 -0.89 -15.58
N LYS A 402 2.41 0.32 -15.73
CA LYS A 402 1.95 1.52 -15.01
C LYS A 402 0.79 2.23 -15.69
N LYS A 403 0.50 1.90 -16.95
CA LYS A 403 -0.49 2.63 -17.78
C LYS A 403 -1.43 1.69 -18.55
N GLN A 404 -1.18 0.39 -18.49
CA GLN A 404 -1.76 -0.58 -19.41
C GLN A 404 -2.04 -1.89 -18.68
N ILE A 405 -3.21 -2.49 -18.99
CA ILE A 405 -3.62 -3.79 -18.48
C ILE A 405 -3.71 -4.75 -19.67
N TYR A 406 -3.01 -5.88 -19.58
CA TYR A 406 -3.09 -6.97 -20.57
C TYR A 406 -4.22 -7.92 -20.19
N LEU A 407 -5.22 -8.03 -21.06
CA LEU A 407 -6.38 -8.91 -20.86
C LEU A 407 -6.68 -9.71 -22.12
N ASP A 408 -7.07 -10.97 -21.93
CA ASP A 408 -7.82 -11.70 -22.95
C ASP A 408 -9.33 -11.50 -22.74
N LYS A 409 -10.15 -11.89 -23.72
CA LYS A 409 -11.61 -11.78 -23.65
C LYS A 409 -12.20 -12.43 -22.40
N ARG A 410 -11.75 -13.64 -22.05
CA ARG A 410 -12.28 -14.40 -20.92
C ARG A 410 -11.96 -13.70 -19.61
N LEU A 411 -10.75 -13.14 -19.49
CA LEU A 411 -10.30 -12.41 -18.33
C LEU A 411 -11.05 -11.09 -18.21
N LEU A 412 -11.16 -10.31 -19.29
CA LEU A 412 -11.94 -9.07 -19.32
C LEU A 412 -13.40 -9.29 -18.87
N GLU A 413 -14.05 -10.37 -19.30
CA GLU A 413 -15.41 -10.70 -18.88
C GLU A 413 -15.49 -11.04 -17.38
N ARG A 414 -14.44 -11.64 -16.78
CA ARG A 414 -14.46 -12.15 -15.40
C ARG A 414 -13.97 -11.19 -14.33
N ILE A 415 -13.01 -10.32 -14.64
CA ILE A 415 -12.42 -9.41 -13.66
C ILE A 415 -13.41 -8.34 -13.21
N ASP A 416 -13.25 -7.87 -11.99
CA ASP A 416 -14.06 -6.80 -11.44
C ASP A 416 -13.63 -5.42 -11.97
N PHE A 417 -14.47 -4.39 -11.83
CA PHE A 417 -14.16 -3.05 -12.35
C PHE A 417 -12.92 -2.44 -11.66
N GLU A 418 -12.78 -2.63 -10.36
CA GLU A 418 -11.65 -2.15 -9.57
C GLU A 418 -10.31 -2.78 -9.97
N GLU A 419 -10.31 -3.96 -10.58
CA GLU A 419 -9.12 -4.60 -11.14
C GLU A 419 -8.68 -3.97 -12.47
N LEU A 420 -9.54 -3.12 -13.05
CA LEU A 420 -9.26 -2.34 -14.25
C LEU A 420 -8.66 -0.95 -13.93
N LEU A 421 -8.81 -0.46 -12.70
CA LEU A 421 -8.29 0.84 -12.26
C LEU A 421 -6.78 0.77 -11.99
#